data_AF-A0A1H1H8D9-F1
#
_entry.id   AF-A0A1H1H8D9-F1
#
_cell.length_a   1.000
_cell.length_b   1.000
_cell.length_c   1.000
_cell.angle_alpha   90.00
_cell.angle_beta   90.00
_cell.angle_gamma   90.00
#
_symmetry.space_group_name_H-M   'P 1'
#
loop_
_entity.id
_entity.type
_entity.pdbx_description
1 polymer ?
#
loop_
_entity_poly.entity_id
_entity_poly.type
_entity_poly.pdbx_seq_one_letter_code
_entity_poly.pdbx_strand_id
1 'polypeptide(L)'
;MDLLYVRTLGQVGVNGVAVAHGRAVELIAALSLAGGSLSRDWLLSSLFEQDPSPSSLPTLAMRARKLGVDVVYDSSRCMYHLRDYLTVDVTEVFAWLKRGRTAEAVAFYQGPFMPRSHSPFAVETRASLENALVRAVLAEGDVELMARIDRHVKHPELSERLIACSDDPTTVSLNRSWLKALDVV
;
A
#
# COMPACT_ATOMS: atom_id res chain seq x y z
N MET A 1 2.02 -10.17 -25.18
CA MET A 1 2.16 -10.70 -23.81
C MET A 1 1.30 -9.82 -22.93
N ASP A 2 0.34 -10.40 -22.22
CA ASP A 2 -0.42 -9.64 -21.23
C ASP A 2 0.55 -9.23 -20.12
N LEU A 3 0.52 -7.94 -19.78
CA LEU A 3 1.38 -7.39 -18.74
C LEU A 3 0.95 -7.98 -17.39
N LEU A 4 1.90 -8.48 -16.61
CA LEU A 4 1.62 -9.08 -15.31
C LEU A 4 1.05 -8.01 -14.36
N TYR A 5 -0.07 -8.31 -13.72
CA TYR A 5 -0.72 -7.42 -12.76
C TYR A 5 -0.66 -7.99 -11.34
N VAL A 6 -0.11 -7.21 -10.41
CA VAL A 6 0.04 -7.58 -9.00
C VAL A 6 -0.86 -6.70 -8.15
N ARG A 7 -1.75 -7.35 -7.39
CA ARG A 7 -2.66 -6.69 -6.44
C ARG A 7 -2.09 -6.74 -5.04
N THR A 8 -2.05 -5.60 -4.36
CA THR A 8 -1.55 -5.40 -3.01
C THR A 8 -2.48 -4.56 -2.15
N LEU A 9 -3.48 -3.88 -2.73
CA LEU A 9 -4.45 -3.04 -2.03
C LEU A 9 -5.73 -3.83 -1.74
N GLY A 10 -6.08 -3.96 -0.45
CA GLY A 10 -7.25 -4.70 0.03
C GLY A 10 -7.09 -6.23 -0.02
N GLN A 11 -6.70 -6.79 -1.17
CA GLN A 11 -6.41 -8.21 -1.33
C GLN A 11 -5.10 -8.44 -2.06
N VAL A 12 -4.44 -9.56 -1.77
CA VAL A 12 -3.14 -9.91 -2.35
C VAL A 12 -3.33 -10.93 -3.46
N GLY A 13 -2.84 -10.63 -4.66
CA GLY A 13 -2.99 -11.52 -5.81
C GLY A 13 -2.07 -11.21 -6.98
N VAL A 14 -1.98 -12.14 -7.92
CA VAL A 14 -1.23 -11.99 -9.18
C VAL A 14 -2.13 -12.46 -10.32
N ASN A 15 -2.29 -11.64 -11.37
CA ASN A 15 -3.19 -11.88 -12.51
C ASN A 15 -4.61 -12.31 -12.10
N GLY A 16 -5.16 -11.66 -11.08
CA GLY A 16 -6.50 -11.96 -10.56
C GLY A 16 -6.60 -13.20 -9.68
N VAL A 17 -5.53 -13.99 -9.53
CA VAL A 17 -5.49 -15.15 -8.64
C VAL A 17 -5.01 -14.74 -7.26
N ALA A 18 -5.81 -15.03 -6.23
CA ALA A 18 -5.44 -14.77 -4.85
C ALA A 18 -4.22 -15.61 -4.44
N VAL A 19 -3.26 -14.99 -3.75
CA VAL A 19 -2.05 -15.69 -3.28
C VAL A 19 -2.21 -16.00 -1.80
N ALA A 20 -2.08 -17.29 -1.45
CA ALA A 20 -2.20 -17.75 -0.06
C ALA A 20 -1.13 -17.14 0.86
N HIS A 21 0.10 -16.97 0.35
CA HIS A 21 1.26 -16.49 1.12
C HIS A 21 1.80 -15.18 0.52
N GLY A 22 1.40 -14.04 1.08
CA GLY A 22 1.68 -12.72 0.52
C GLY A 22 3.15 -12.26 0.54
N ARG A 23 4.06 -12.98 1.21
CA ARG A 23 5.45 -12.54 1.42
C ARG A 23 6.25 -12.39 0.12
N ALA A 24 6.00 -13.22 -0.89
CA ALA A 24 6.65 -13.06 -2.19
C ALA A 24 6.12 -11.82 -2.94
N VAL A 25 4.81 -11.55 -2.83
CA VAL A 25 4.18 -10.35 -3.37
C VAL A 25 4.69 -9.09 -2.68
N GLU A 26 4.97 -9.17 -1.38
CA GLU A 26 5.57 -8.08 -0.61
C GLU A 26 6.97 -7.71 -1.11
N LEU A 27 7.82 -8.70 -1.42
CA LEU A 27 9.13 -8.48 -2.05
C LEU A 27 8.97 -7.80 -3.43
N ILE A 28 7.99 -8.25 -4.23
CA ILE A 28 7.69 -7.66 -5.54
C ILE A 28 7.25 -6.20 -5.39
N ALA A 29 6.37 -5.91 -4.42
CA ALA A 29 5.89 -4.56 -4.15
C ALA A 29 7.02 -3.63 -3.70
N ALA A 30 7.90 -4.10 -2.79
CA ALA A 30 9.06 -3.34 -2.33
C ALA A 30 9.99 -2.97 -3.49
N LEU A 31 10.35 -3.96 -4.32
CA LEU A 31 11.19 -3.72 -5.49
C LEU A 31 10.50 -2.76 -6.47
N SER A 32 9.20 -2.92 -6.72
CA SER A 32 8.46 -2.09 -7.67
C SER A 32 8.37 -0.63 -7.23
N LEU A 33 8.11 -0.37 -5.93
CA LEU A 33 8.08 0.98 -5.37
C LEU A 33 9.47 1.66 -5.40
N ALA A 34 10.54 0.87 -5.31
CA ALA A 34 11.91 1.35 -5.45
C ALA A 34 12.40 1.47 -6.91
N GLY A 35 11.53 1.31 -7.91
CA GLY A 35 11.91 1.40 -9.32
C GLY A 35 12.61 0.15 -9.87
N GLY A 36 12.42 -1.00 -9.23
CA GLY A 36 12.84 -2.31 -9.72
C GLY A 36 14.08 -2.88 -9.05
N SER A 37 14.72 -2.18 -8.11
CA SER A 37 15.92 -2.68 -7.43
C SER A 37 16.08 -2.20 -6.00
N LEU A 38 16.52 -3.11 -5.12
CA LEU A 38 16.83 -2.81 -3.72
C LEU A 38 18.04 -3.62 -3.24
N SER A 39 18.77 -3.09 -2.27
CA SER A 39 19.85 -3.83 -1.63
C SER A 39 19.31 -4.98 -0.78
N ARG A 40 20.09 -6.05 -0.67
CA ARG A 40 19.80 -7.19 0.20
C ARG A 40 19.56 -6.74 1.64
N ASP A 41 20.41 -5.86 2.16
CA ASP A 41 20.37 -5.48 3.57
C ASP A 41 19.13 -4.66 3.89
N TRP A 42 18.73 -3.74 3.01
CA TRP A 42 17.46 -3.01 3.17
C TRP A 42 16.28 -3.97 3.12
N LEU A 43 16.28 -4.95 2.21
CA LEU A 43 15.20 -5.94 2.13
C LEU A 43 15.12 -6.81 3.39
N LEU A 44 16.25 -7.14 4.01
CA LEU A 44 16.26 -7.89 5.27
C LEU A 44 15.66 -7.06 6.40
N SER A 45 16.11 -5.81 6.58
CA SER A 45 15.61 -4.94 7.65
C SER A 45 14.14 -4.54 7.47
N SER A 46 13.71 -4.34 6.23
CA SER A 46 12.39 -3.79 5.96
C SER A 46 11.32 -4.87 5.82
N LEU A 47 11.68 -6.08 5.38
CA LEU A 47 10.70 -7.16 5.25
C LEU A 47 10.60 -8.03 6.50
N PHE A 48 11.63 -8.11 7.34
CA PHE A 48 11.65 -9.03 8.49
C PHE A 48 11.84 -8.25 9.80
N GLU A 49 11.03 -8.56 10.82
CA GLU A 49 11.14 -7.95 12.15
C GLU A 49 12.26 -8.55 13.00
N GLN A 50 12.62 -9.80 12.72
CA GLN A 50 13.65 -10.57 13.43
C GLN A 50 14.73 -11.01 12.45
N ASP A 51 15.87 -11.46 12.98
CA ASP A 51 16.98 -12.01 12.19
C ASP A 51 16.51 -13.19 11.32
N PRO A 52 16.33 -12.98 10.01
CA PRO A 52 15.82 -14.01 9.15
C PRO A 52 16.95 -14.98 8.78
N SER A 53 16.61 -16.24 8.53
CA SER A 53 17.60 -17.21 8.04
C SER A 53 18.23 -16.74 6.71
N PRO A 54 19.48 -17.12 6.39
CA PRO A 54 20.15 -16.73 5.14
C PRO A 54 19.37 -17.10 3.87
N SER A 55 18.52 -18.12 3.92
CA SER A 55 17.70 -18.60 2.80
C SER A 55 16.37 -17.85 2.63
N SER A 56 16.04 -16.91 3.51
CA SER A 56 14.73 -16.24 3.51
C SER A 56 14.48 -15.44 2.24
N LEU A 57 15.38 -14.52 1.87
CA LEU A 57 15.25 -13.75 0.62
C LEU A 57 15.36 -14.61 -0.65
N PRO A 58 16.33 -15.55 -0.76
CA PRO A 58 16.34 -16.51 -1.85
C PRO A 58 15.03 -17.29 -2.01
N THR A 59 14.40 -17.67 -0.90
CA THR A 59 13.10 -18.36 -0.90
C THR A 59 11.98 -17.45 -1.39
N LEU A 60 11.94 -16.18 -0.97
CA LEU A 60 10.96 -15.23 -1.47
C LEU A 60 11.14 -14.97 -2.97
N ALA A 61 12.37 -14.79 -3.45
CA ALA A 61 12.66 -14.62 -4.88
C ALA A 61 12.25 -15.87 -5.69
N MET A 62 12.54 -17.08 -5.20
CA MET A 62 12.08 -18.33 -5.80
C MET A 62 10.56 -18.42 -5.87
N ARG A 63 9.86 -18.02 -4.80
CA ARG A 63 8.38 -17.98 -4.78
C ARG A 63 7.82 -16.91 -5.72
N ALA A 64 8.46 -15.76 -5.86
CA ALA A 64 8.09 -14.74 -6.83
C ALA A 64 8.20 -15.28 -8.27
N ARG A 65 9.28 -16.01 -8.60
CA ARG A 65 9.42 -16.68 -9.90
C ARG A 65 8.34 -17.71 -10.15
N LYS A 66 7.90 -18.44 -9.11
CA LYS A 66 6.75 -19.38 -9.21
C LYS A 66 5.42 -18.67 -9.47
N LEU A 67 5.31 -17.39 -9.14
CA LEU A 67 4.17 -16.52 -9.49
C LEU A 67 4.33 -15.88 -10.88
N GLY A 68 5.39 -16.22 -11.63
CA GLY A 68 5.67 -15.66 -12.94
C GLY A 68 6.41 -14.32 -12.91
N VAL A 69 7.02 -13.95 -11.78
CA VAL A 69 7.78 -12.68 -11.64
C VAL A 69 9.27 -12.96 -11.52
N ASP A 70 10.05 -12.51 -12.51
CA ASP A 70 11.50 -12.68 -12.55
C ASP A 70 12.21 -11.70 -11.62
N VAL A 71 12.35 -12.14 -10.37
CA VAL A 71 13.22 -11.51 -9.37
C VAL A 71 14.59 -12.16 -9.43
N VAL A 72 15.68 -11.42 -9.61
CA VAL A 72 17.06 -11.96 -9.60
C VAL A 72 17.91 -11.34 -8.51
N TYR A 73 18.95 -12.07 -8.07
CA TYR A 73 19.95 -11.56 -7.14
C TYR A 73 21.27 -11.32 -7.88
N ASP A 74 21.78 -10.10 -7.84
CA ASP A 74 23.13 -9.75 -8.26
C ASP A 74 24.06 -9.82 -7.04
N SER A 75 24.86 -10.88 -6.99
CA SER A 75 25.82 -11.09 -5.90
C SER A 75 27.00 -10.13 -5.92
N SER A 76 27.32 -9.53 -7.08
CA SER A 76 28.43 -8.56 -7.18
C SER A 76 28.08 -7.23 -6.54
N ARG A 77 26.79 -6.86 -6.56
CA ARG A 77 26.25 -5.61 -6.00
C ARG A 77 25.46 -5.80 -4.71
N CYS A 78 25.24 -7.04 -4.30
CA CYS A 78 24.37 -7.39 -3.18
C CYS A 78 22.94 -6.82 -3.34
N MET A 79 22.38 -6.90 -4.55
CA MET A 79 21.07 -6.32 -4.89
C MET A 79 20.09 -7.35 -5.44
N TYR A 80 18.80 -7.14 -5.16
CA TYR A 80 17.71 -7.83 -5.85
C TYR A 80 17.12 -6.92 -6.92
N HIS A 81 16.71 -7.51 -8.05
CA HIS A 81 16.15 -6.80 -9.20
C HIS A 81 14.89 -7.48 -9.71
N LEU A 82 13.92 -6.68 -10.17
CA LEU A 82 12.85 -7.10 -11.06
C LEU A 82 13.32 -6.96 -12.50
N ARG A 83 13.21 -8.03 -13.29
CA ARG A 83 13.53 -8.01 -14.74
C ARG A 83 12.31 -7.85 -15.63
N ASP A 84 11.13 -8.13 -15.09
CA ASP A 84 9.88 -8.02 -15.84
C ASP A 84 9.28 -6.62 -15.76
N TYR A 85 8.62 -6.21 -16.85
CA TYR A 85 7.66 -5.12 -16.82
C TYR A 85 6.34 -5.64 -16.26
N LEU A 86 5.99 -5.19 -15.06
CA LEU A 86 4.75 -5.54 -14.37
C LEU A 86 4.10 -4.30 -13.78
N THR A 87 2.80 -4.37 -13.58
CA THR A 87 2.04 -3.33 -12.87
C THR A 87 1.75 -3.81 -11.46
N VAL A 88 1.94 -2.93 -10.48
CA VAL A 88 1.51 -3.13 -9.10
C VAL A 88 0.52 -2.02 -8.75
N ASP A 89 -0.67 -2.38 -8.27
CA ASP A 89 -1.72 -1.41 -7.94
C ASP A 89 -1.26 -0.28 -6.99
N VAL A 90 -0.41 -0.57 -6.00
CA VAL A 90 0.13 0.45 -5.10
C VAL A 90 1.03 1.46 -5.83
N THR A 91 1.84 1.02 -6.80
CA THR A 91 2.69 1.95 -7.56
C THR A 91 1.84 2.83 -8.48
N GLU A 92 0.73 2.30 -9.00
CA GLU A 92 -0.23 3.09 -9.78
C GLU A 92 -0.88 4.18 -8.94
N VAL A 93 -1.39 3.86 -7.74
CA VAL A 93 -2.02 4.85 -6.86
C VAL A 93 -1.05 5.98 -6.52
N PHE A 94 0.19 5.66 -6.13
CA PHE A 94 1.21 6.70 -5.91
C PHE A 94 1.49 7.52 -7.18
N ALA A 95 1.49 6.89 -8.36
CA ALA A 95 1.71 7.58 -9.62
C ALA A 95 0.53 8.47 -10.06
N TRP A 96 -0.71 8.14 -9.66
CA TRP A 96 -1.88 9.00 -9.84
C TRP A 96 -1.79 10.21 -8.90
N LEU A 97 -1.53 9.98 -7.62
CA LEU A 97 -1.35 11.04 -6.61
C LEU A 97 -0.23 12.02 -7.00
N LYS A 98 0.93 11.52 -7.44
CA LYS A 98 2.05 12.35 -7.89
C LYS A 98 1.68 13.28 -9.07
N ARG A 99 0.70 12.89 -9.88
CA ARG A 99 0.23 13.67 -11.04
C ARG A 99 -0.98 14.57 -10.71
N GLY A 100 -1.38 14.66 -9.44
CA GLY A 100 -2.57 15.41 -9.00
C GLY A 100 -3.89 14.79 -9.45
N ARG A 101 -3.87 13.49 -9.81
CA ARG A 101 -5.04 12.76 -10.31
C ARG A 101 -5.69 12.00 -9.16
N THR A 102 -6.28 12.74 -8.23
CA THR A 102 -6.82 12.21 -6.97
C THR A 102 -8.00 11.28 -7.21
N ALA A 103 -8.95 11.66 -8.07
CA ALA A 103 -10.13 10.86 -8.35
C ALA A 103 -9.77 9.44 -8.84
N GLU A 104 -8.77 9.33 -9.73
CA GLU A 104 -8.25 8.06 -10.21
C GLU A 104 -7.51 7.28 -9.11
N ALA A 105 -6.73 7.97 -8.27
CA ALA A 105 -6.06 7.34 -7.12
C ALA A 105 -7.07 6.73 -6.14
N VAL A 106 -8.09 7.49 -5.77
CA VAL A 106 -9.21 7.05 -4.91
C VAL A 106 -10.00 5.94 -5.59
N ALA A 107 -10.14 5.99 -6.92
CA ALA A 107 -10.83 4.95 -7.68
C ALA A 107 -10.12 3.59 -7.61
N PHE A 108 -8.80 3.62 -7.69
CA PHE A 108 -7.95 2.43 -7.63
C PHE A 108 -7.70 1.91 -6.23
N TYR A 109 -7.87 2.72 -5.19
CA TYR A 109 -7.67 2.29 -3.82
C TYR A 109 -8.79 1.34 -3.33
N GLN A 110 -8.49 0.05 -3.30
CA GLN A 110 -9.43 -1.02 -2.90
C GLN A 110 -9.34 -1.39 -1.41
N GLY A 111 -8.56 -0.64 -0.62
CA GLY A 111 -8.34 -0.87 0.80
C GLY A 111 -6.85 -0.93 1.16
N PRO A 112 -6.54 -1.26 2.42
CA PRO A 112 -5.19 -1.11 2.97
C PRO A 112 -4.15 -1.91 2.19
N PHE A 113 -2.95 -1.34 2.05
CA PHE A 113 -1.80 -2.04 1.48
C PHE A 113 -1.44 -3.26 2.34
N MET A 114 -1.36 -4.43 1.70
CA MET A 114 -0.95 -5.71 2.29
C MET A 114 -1.56 -5.92 3.69
N PRO A 115 -2.90 -6.01 3.85
CA PRO A 115 -3.56 -5.82 5.15
C PRO A 115 -3.23 -6.90 6.19
N ARG A 116 -2.69 -8.04 5.76
CA ARG A 116 -2.25 -9.14 6.64
C ARG A 116 -0.74 -9.14 6.92
N SER A 117 0.01 -8.20 6.36
CA SER A 117 1.45 -8.08 6.60
C SER A 117 1.74 -7.03 7.68
N HIS A 118 2.62 -7.40 8.60
CA HIS A 118 3.10 -6.59 9.70
C HIS A 118 4.58 -6.19 9.56
N SER A 119 5.22 -6.52 8.43
CA SER A 119 6.60 -6.11 8.22
C SER A 119 6.76 -4.59 8.33
N PRO A 120 7.95 -4.09 8.73
CA PRO A 120 8.24 -2.66 8.77
C PRO A 120 7.85 -1.95 7.46
N PHE A 121 8.21 -2.55 6.33
CA PHE A 121 7.86 -2.05 4.99
C PHE A 121 6.34 -1.94 4.76
N ALA A 122 5.58 -2.98 5.11
CA ALA A 122 4.13 -2.98 4.89
C ALA A 122 3.42 -1.94 5.77
N VAL A 123 3.84 -1.82 7.03
CA VAL A 123 3.29 -0.85 7.97
C VAL A 123 3.58 0.57 7.49
N GLU A 124 4.83 0.87 7.15
CA GLU A 124 5.25 2.21 6.71
C GLU A 124 4.62 2.61 5.37
N THR A 125 4.61 1.69 4.40
CA THR A 125 4.01 1.94 3.09
C THR A 125 2.50 2.18 3.19
N ARG A 126 1.80 1.40 4.03
CA ARG A 126 0.37 1.60 4.27
C ARG A 126 0.09 2.97 4.87
N ALA A 127 0.79 3.33 5.95
CA ALA A 127 0.62 4.63 6.58
C ALA A 127 0.91 5.79 5.62
N SER A 128 1.97 5.67 4.82
CA SER A 128 2.35 6.68 3.83
C SER A 128 1.31 6.82 2.72
N LEU A 129 0.79 5.70 2.20
CA LEU A 129 -0.26 5.69 1.19
C LEU A 129 -1.55 6.31 1.70
N GLU A 130 -2.00 5.90 2.88
CA GLU A 130 -3.23 6.39 3.52
C GLU A 130 -3.13 7.90 3.78
N ASN A 131 -2.00 8.37 4.33
CA ASN A 131 -1.75 9.79 4.55
C ASN A 131 -1.72 10.58 3.23
N ALA A 132 -1.12 10.04 2.18
CA ALA A 132 -1.07 10.69 0.88
C ALA A 132 -2.46 10.83 0.25
N LEU A 133 -3.30 9.79 0.35
CA LEU A 133 -4.70 9.81 -0.11
C LEU A 133 -5.51 10.85 0.66
N VAL A 134 -5.43 10.83 2.00
CA VAL A 134 -6.14 11.80 2.86
C VAL A 134 -5.75 13.23 2.52
N ARG A 135 -4.45 13.52 2.41
CA ARG A 135 -3.99 14.87 2.05
C ARG A 135 -4.47 15.31 0.68
N ALA A 136 -4.49 14.41 -0.30
CA ALA A 136 -4.94 14.72 -1.65
C ALA A 136 -6.43 15.07 -1.69
N VAL A 137 -7.30 14.26 -1.06
CA VAL A 137 -8.75 14.55 -1.03
C VAL A 137 -9.07 15.82 -0.23
N LEU A 138 -8.35 16.06 0.86
CA LEU A 138 -8.49 17.28 1.66
C LEU A 138 -8.08 18.53 0.87
N ALA A 139 -6.99 18.45 0.10
CA ALA A 139 -6.51 19.56 -0.72
C ALA A 139 -7.45 19.89 -1.88
N GLU A 140 -8.09 18.88 -2.46
CA GLU A 140 -9.05 19.05 -3.55
C GLU A 140 -10.41 19.59 -3.08
N GLY A 141 -10.80 19.28 -1.84
CA GLY A 141 -12.04 19.80 -1.26
C GLY A 141 -13.31 19.08 -1.72
N ASP A 142 -13.17 17.98 -2.47
CA ASP A 142 -14.30 17.18 -2.95
C ASP A 142 -14.84 16.25 -1.84
N VAL A 143 -16.04 16.55 -1.37
CA VAL A 143 -16.73 15.81 -0.29
C VAL A 143 -17.01 14.35 -0.67
N GLU A 144 -17.29 14.06 -1.94
CA GLU A 144 -17.56 12.69 -2.40
C GLU A 144 -16.28 11.85 -2.35
N LEU A 145 -15.14 12.42 -2.78
CA LEU A 145 -13.84 11.75 -2.68
C LEU A 145 -13.42 11.54 -1.22
N MET A 146 -13.66 12.53 -0.36
CA MET A 146 -13.42 12.39 1.08
C MET A 146 -14.25 11.26 1.70
N ALA A 147 -15.55 11.23 1.44
CA ALA A 147 -16.45 10.19 1.95
C ALA A 147 -16.05 8.81 1.45
N ARG A 148 -15.60 8.71 0.20
CA ARG A 148 -15.11 7.45 -0.38
C ARG A 148 -13.86 6.93 0.33
N ILE A 149 -12.89 7.80 0.63
CA ILE A 149 -11.68 7.41 1.36
C ILE A 149 -11.98 7.08 2.83
N ASP A 150 -12.88 7.81 3.48
CA ASP A 150 -13.25 7.56 4.89
C ASP A 150 -13.80 6.13 5.11
N ARG A 151 -14.39 5.49 4.09
CA ARG A 151 -14.81 4.07 4.17
C ARG A 151 -13.66 3.10 4.39
N HIS A 152 -12.44 3.47 4.00
CA HIS A 152 -11.26 2.61 4.10
C HIS A 152 -10.24 3.13 5.12
N VAL A 153 -10.14 4.45 5.31
CA VAL A 153 -9.12 5.10 6.13
C VAL A 153 -9.79 6.01 7.12
N LYS A 154 -9.64 5.71 8.42
CA LYS A 154 -10.11 6.59 9.49
C LYS A 154 -9.01 7.57 9.86
N HIS A 155 -9.20 8.84 9.54
CA HIS A 155 -8.24 9.91 9.79
C HIS A 155 -8.95 11.12 10.45
N PRO A 156 -8.47 11.64 11.59
CA PRO A 156 -9.17 12.68 12.35
C PRO A 156 -9.56 13.91 11.50
N GLU A 157 -8.60 14.47 10.77
CA GLU A 157 -8.82 15.66 9.93
C GLU A 157 -9.85 15.41 8.81
N LEU A 158 -9.88 14.20 8.25
CA LEU A 158 -10.84 13.81 7.22
C LEU A 158 -12.25 13.73 7.82
N SER A 159 -12.38 13.11 8.99
CA SER A 159 -13.64 12.99 9.71
C SER A 159 -14.19 14.36 10.12
N GLU A 160 -13.34 15.25 10.65
CA GLU A 160 -13.74 16.63 11.01
C GLU A 160 -14.27 17.41 9.80
N ARG A 161 -13.59 17.29 8.65
CA ARG A 161 -14.00 17.96 7.41
C ARG A 161 -15.33 17.44 6.87
N LEU A 162 -15.54 16.12 6.90
CA LEU A 162 -16.81 15.53 6.50
C LEU A 162 -17.97 15.97 7.42
N ILE A 163 -17.73 16.10 8.72
CA ILE A 163 -18.73 16.62 9.66
C ILE A 163 -19.07 18.09 9.32
N ALA A 164 -18.06 18.92 9.07
CA ALA A 164 -18.26 20.33 8.75
C ALA A 164 -19.02 20.57 7.42
N CYS A 165 -18.89 19.65 6.47
CA CYS A 165 -19.59 19.71 5.18
C CYS A 165 -20.98 19.06 5.18
N SER A 166 -21.40 18.40 6.26
CA SER A 166 -22.71 17.75 6.34
C SER A 166 -23.79 18.69 6.84
N ASP A 167 -24.90 18.82 6.09
CA ASP A 167 -26.11 19.51 6.54
C ASP A 167 -26.86 18.74 7.66
N ASP A 168 -26.52 17.46 7.86
CA ASP A 168 -27.00 16.63 8.97
C ASP A 168 -25.81 16.01 9.73
N PRO A 169 -25.42 16.54 10.90
CA PRO A 169 -24.29 16.02 11.68
C PRO A 169 -24.54 14.62 12.26
N THR A 170 -25.75 14.05 12.13
CA THR A 170 -26.08 12.72 12.65
C THR A 170 -25.78 11.60 11.66
N THR A 171 -25.77 11.86 10.34
CA THR A 171 -25.52 10.84 9.32
C THR A 171 -24.03 10.47 9.18
N VAL A 172 -23.11 11.34 9.63
CA VAL A 172 -21.65 11.11 9.64
C VAL A 172 -21.19 10.34 10.89
N SER A 173 -22.12 9.92 11.76
CA SER A 173 -21.75 9.18 12.95
C SER A 173 -21.12 7.83 12.60
N LEU A 174 -19.82 7.70 12.87
CA LEU A 174 -19.28 6.65 13.73
C LEU A 174 -17.86 7.03 14.22
N ASN A 175 -17.78 8.03 15.11
CA ASN A 175 -17.13 7.85 16.42
C ASN A 175 -17.27 9.08 17.35
N ARG A 176 -18.40 9.18 18.07
CA ARG A 176 -18.48 10.04 19.27
C ARG A 176 -17.47 9.64 20.36
N SER A 177 -16.91 8.43 20.30
CA SER A 177 -15.87 7.96 21.23
C SER A 177 -14.52 8.65 21.02
N TRP A 178 -14.18 9.07 19.79
CA TRP A 178 -12.94 9.80 19.50
C TRP A 178 -13.05 11.28 19.85
N LEU A 179 -14.21 11.91 19.59
CA LEU A 179 -14.45 13.30 20.00
C LEU A 179 -14.42 13.45 21.54
N LYS A 180 -14.95 12.46 22.29
CA LYS A 180 -14.82 12.45 23.76
C LYS A 180 -13.39 12.29 24.28
N ALA A 181 -12.47 11.75 23.48
CA ALA A 181 -11.06 11.61 23.87
C ALA A 181 -10.27 12.93 23.71
N LEU A 182 -10.77 13.88 22.93
CA LEU A 182 -10.17 15.20 22.74
C LEU A 182 -10.70 16.27 23.72
N ASP A 183 -11.87 16.05 24.33
CA ASP A 183 -12.48 16.92 25.35
C ASP A 183 -11.94 16.70 26.79
N VAL A 184 -10.80 16.00 26.96
CA VAL A 184 -10.19 15.72 28.29
C VAL A 184 -8.81 16.37 28.45
N VAL A 185 -8.61 17.58 27.90
CA VAL A 185 -7.44 18.42 28.22
C VAL A 185 -7.88 19.79 28.73
#